data_AF-A0A3B0ZM69-F1
#
_entry.id   AF-A0A3B0ZM69-F1
#
_cell.length_a   1.000
_cell.length_b   1.000
_cell.length_c   1.000
_cell.angle_alpha   90.00
_cell.angle_beta   90.00
_cell.angle_gamma   90.00
#
_symmetry.space_group_name_H-M   'P 1'
#
loop_
_entity.id
_entity.type
_entity.pdbx_description
1 polymer ?
#
loop_
_entity_poly.entity_id
_entity_poly.type
_entity_poly.pdbx_seq_one_letter_code
_entity_poly.pdbx_strand_id
1 'polypeptide(L)'
;MLDSIFLYRLETALVKQKFPWIAAGIGGFFILILYFSGVTSSEGQFKIPLLMMLLMSEFGCIVTALGAYFGIKAWQTRRSAIFIVLTIACAAFSILLGYFGITLWEYITAQQLQSG
;
A
#
# COMPACT_ATOMS: atom_id res chain seq x y z
N MET A 1 12.98 -27.60 -4.95
CA MET A 1 14.17 -27.11 -5.69
C MET A 1 13.80 -26.21 -6.88
N LEU A 2 12.64 -26.40 -7.54
CA LEU A 2 12.16 -25.52 -8.62
C LEU A 2 11.63 -24.15 -8.12
N ASP A 3 11.13 -24.07 -6.89
CA ASP A 3 10.56 -22.83 -6.29
C ASP A 3 11.60 -21.71 -6.13
N SER A 4 12.79 -22.04 -5.62
CA SER A 4 13.81 -21.06 -5.23
C SER A 4 14.45 -20.38 -6.45
N ILE A 5 14.64 -21.12 -7.55
CA ILE A 5 15.17 -20.57 -8.81
C ILE A 5 14.15 -19.70 -9.52
N PHE A 6 12.86 -20.08 -9.47
CA PHE A 6 11.79 -19.28 -10.04
C PHE A 6 11.59 -17.99 -9.23
N LEU A 7 11.58 -18.08 -7.90
CA LEU A 7 11.60 -16.91 -7.01
C LEU A 7 12.80 -15.99 -7.29
N TYR A 8 14.00 -16.55 -7.45
CA TYR A 8 15.20 -15.74 -7.76
C TYR A 8 15.14 -15.08 -9.14
N ARG A 9 14.62 -15.77 -10.16
CA ARG A 9 14.39 -15.19 -11.50
C ARG A 9 13.28 -14.15 -11.51
N LEU A 10 12.22 -14.35 -10.73
CA LEU A 10 11.12 -13.40 -10.59
C LEU A 10 11.58 -12.14 -9.87
N GLU A 11 12.34 -12.31 -8.77
CA GLU A 11 12.95 -11.20 -8.02
C GLU A 11 13.89 -10.38 -8.91
N THR A 12 14.74 -11.02 -9.71
CA THR A 12 15.69 -10.33 -10.59
C THR A 12 15.01 -9.71 -11.82
N ALA A 13 13.95 -10.31 -12.38
CA ALA A 13 13.18 -9.73 -13.47
C ALA A 13 12.39 -8.48 -13.01
N LEU A 14 11.78 -8.52 -11.82
CA LEU A 14 11.05 -7.41 -11.22
C LEU A 14 11.94 -6.22 -10.89
N VAL A 15 13.13 -6.46 -10.33
CA VAL A 15 14.13 -5.41 -10.05
C VAL A 15 14.63 -4.75 -11.34
N LYS A 16 14.72 -5.51 -12.43
CA LYS A 16 15.17 -4.98 -13.73
C LYS A 16 14.11 -4.06 -14.38
N GLN A 17 12.83 -4.25 -14.06
CA GLN A 17 11.71 -3.64 -14.78
C GLN A 17 10.98 -2.57 -13.94
N LYS A 18 11.66 -1.50 -13.48
CA LYS A 18 11.08 -0.29 -12.85
C LYS A 18 9.95 -0.52 -11.81
N PHE A 19 9.84 -1.71 -11.22
CA PHE A 19 8.72 -2.12 -10.39
C PHE A 19 8.53 -1.25 -9.13
N PRO A 20 9.61 -0.78 -8.45
CA PRO A 20 9.48 0.15 -7.33
C PRO A 20 8.75 1.45 -7.71
N TRP A 21 8.89 1.90 -8.96
CA TRP A 21 8.24 3.11 -9.47
C TRP A 21 6.75 2.88 -9.69
N ILE A 22 6.37 1.71 -10.19
CA ILE A 22 4.97 1.30 -10.37
C ILE A 22 4.30 1.13 -9.01
N ALA A 23 4.96 0.49 -8.05
CA ALA A 23 4.45 0.31 -6.70
C ALA A 23 4.22 1.65 -5.98
N ALA A 24 5.17 2.59 -6.08
CA ALA A 24 5.00 3.93 -5.53
C ALA A 24 3.86 4.70 -6.21
N GLY A 25 3.71 4.58 -7.53
CA GLY A 25 2.60 5.18 -8.28
C GLY A 25 1.24 4.62 -7.86
N ILE A 26 1.14 3.29 -7.70
CA ILE A 26 -0.09 2.64 -7.23
C ILE A 26 -0.41 3.05 -5.79
N GLY A 27 0.57 3.02 -4.87
CA GLY A 27 0.36 3.42 -3.48
C GLY A 27 -0.14 4.87 -3.36
N GLY A 28 0.46 5.80 -4.12
CA GLY A 28 0.01 7.19 -4.18
C GLY A 28 -1.40 7.35 -4.77
N PHE A 29 -1.72 6.58 -5.82
CA PHE A 29 -3.05 6.58 -6.42
C PHE A 29 -4.15 6.12 -5.45
N PHE A 30 -3.88 5.07 -4.66
CA PHE A 30 -4.80 4.58 -3.64
C PHE A 30 -5.02 5.60 -2.51
N ILE A 31 -3.96 6.27 -2.05
CA ILE A 31 -4.08 7.34 -1.05
C ILE A 31 -4.96 8.49 -1.58
N LEU A 32 -4.78 8.87 -2.84
CA LEU A 32 -5.62 9.88 -3.50
C LEU A 32 -7.09 9.47 -3.54
N ILE A 33 -7.37 8.22 -3.92
CA ILE A 33 -8.74 7.69 -3.95
C ILE A 33 -9.35 7.73 -2.55
N LEU A 34 -8.65 7.25 -1.52
CA LEU A 34 -9.15 7.24 -0.14
C LEU A 34 -9.42 8.66 0.37
N TYR A 35 -8.54 9.60 0.05
CA TYR A 35 -8.73 11.01 0.38
C TYR A 35 -9.99 11.58 -0.30
N PHE A 36 -10.16 11.36 -1.60
CA PHE A 36 -11.36 11.78 -2.34
C PHE A 36 -12.65 11.05 -1.94
N SER A 37 -12.50 9.83 -1.42
CA SER A 37 -13.60 8.98 -0.99
C SER A 37 -14.23 9.44 0.34
N GLY A 38 -13.56 10.36 1.05
CA GLY A 38 -14.03 10.87 2.33
C GLY A 38 -13.66 9.97 3.50
N VAL A 39 -12.52 9.29 3.46
CA VAL A 39 -12.01 8.46 4.57
C VAL A 39 -11.89 9.25 5.90
N THR A 40 -11.79 10.59 5.81
CA THR A 40 -11.74 11.53 6.93
C THR A 40 -13.07 12.24 7.21
N SER A 41 -14.13 11.93 6.46
CA SER A 41 -15.44 12.57 6.66
C SER A 41 -16.12 12.00 7.91
N SER A 42 -16.15 12.81 8.97
CA SER A 42 -16.87 12.55 10.23
C SER A 42 -18.39 12.41 10.07
N GLU A 43 -18.94 12.78 8.91
CA GLU A 43 -20.39 12.91 8.70
C GLU A 43 -21.04 11.65 8.10
N GLY A 44 -20.30 10.55 7.99
CA GLY A 44 -20.84 9.27 7.47
C GLY A 44 -21.20 9.28 5.98
N GLN A 45 -20.93 10.37 5.27
CA GLN A 45 -21.12 10.53 3.82
C GLN A 45 -19.95 9.90 3.06
N PHE A 46 -19.88 8.57 3.12
CA PHE A 46 -18.90 7.82 2.35
C PHE A 46 -19.35 7.73 0.89
N LYS A 47 -18.52 8.24 -0.02
CA LYS A 47 -18.83 8.23 -1.46
C LYS A 47 -18.72 6.83 -2.07
N ILE A 48 -18.02 5.93 -1.40
CA ILE A 48 -17.77 4.53 -1.78
C ILE A 48 -18.16 3.65 -0.59
N PRO A 49 -18.78 2.46 -0.80
CA PRO A 49 -19.09 1.54 0.28
C PRO A 49 -17.87 1.26 1.17
N LEU A 50 -18.10 1.28 2.48
CA LEU A 50 -17.04 1.28 3.49
C LEU A 50 -16.11 0.05 3.39
N LEU A 51 -16.68 -1.12 3.08
CA LEU A 51 -15.93 -2.34 2.83
C LEU A 51 -14.92 -2.19 1.67
N MET A 52 -15.26 -1.43 0.64
CA MET A 52 -14.39 -1.21 -0.53
C MET A 52 -13.21 -0.30 -0.17
N MET A 53 -13.40 0.69 0.71
CA MET A 53 -12.30 1.51 1.22
C MET A 53 -11.33 0.68 2.06
N LEU A 54 -11.87 -0.21 2.91
CA LEU A 54 -11.08 -1.11 3.76
C LEU A 54 -10.28 -2.10 2.92
N LEU A 55 -10.91 -2.66 1.89
CA LEU A 55 -10.23 -3.49 0.89
C LEU A 55 -9.11 -2.71 0.20
N MET A 56 -9.38 -1.48 -0.23
CA MET A 56 -8.40 -0.63 -0.90
C MET A 56 -7.21 -0.27 0.00
N SER A 57 -7.43 0.02 1.28
CA SER A 57 -6.34 0.30 2.23
C SER A 57 -5.46 -0.93 2.46
N GLU A 58 -6.05 -2.11 2.61
CA GLU A 58 -5.31 -3.37 2.80
C GLU A 58 -4.49 -3.74 1.56
N PHE A 59 -5.11 -3.74 0.37
CA PHE A 59 -4.40 -4.01 -0.88
C PHE A 59 -3.32 -2.98 -1.16
N GLY A 60 -3.61 -1.69 -0.93
CA GLY A 60 -2.62 -0.63 -1.05
C GLY A 60 -1.44 -0.84 -0.12
N CYS A 61 -1.68 -1.23 1.14
CA CYS A 61 -0.64 -1.53 2.11
C CYS A 61 0.28 -2.67 1.62
N ILE A 62 -0.29 -3.78 1.17
CA ILE A 62 0.47 -4.95 0.67
C ILE A 62 1.31 -4.58 -0.56
N VAL A 63 0.72 -3.91 -1.55
CA VAL A 63 1.43 -3.51 -2.78
C VAL A 63 2.59 -2.57 -2.46
N THR A 64 2.38 -1.65 -1.53
CA THR A 64 3.40 -0.67 -1.15
C THR A 64 4.50 -1.30 -0.29
N ALA A 65 4.17 -2.27 0.57
CA ALA A 65 5.15 -3.07 1.32
C ALA A 65 6.04 -3.91 0.37
N LEU A 66 5.45 -4.53 -0.66
CA LEU A 66 6.21 -5.19 -1.73
C LEU A 66 7.11 -4.20 -2.48
N GLY A 67 6.59 -3.01 -2.79
CA GLY A 67 7.36 -1.91 -3.37
C GLY A 67 8.59 -1.53 -2.52
N ALA A 68 8.44 -1.44 -1.20
CA ALA A 68 9.54 -1.18 -0.27
C ALA A 68 10.57 -2.32 -0.29
N TYR A 69 10.14 -3.58 -0.23
CA TYR A 69 11.02 -4.76 -0.29
C TYR A 69 11.84 -4.79 -1.59
N PHE A 70 11.20 -4.60 -2.75
CA PHE A 70 11.89 -4.52 -4.03
C PHE A 70 12.78 -3.28 -4.16
N GLY A 71 12.39 -2.16 -3.55
CA GLY A 71 13.23 -0.95 -3.48
C GLY A 71 14.54 -1.19 -2.72
N ILE A 72 14.49 -1.93 -1.60
CA ILE A 72 15.70 -2.31 -0.83
C ILE A 72 16.62 -3.19 -1.67
N LYS A 73 16.08 -4.23 -2.32
CA LYS A 73 16.83 -5.10 -3.25
C LYS A 73 17.44 -4.33 -4.42
N ALA A 74 16.69 -3.37 -4.99
CA ALA A 74 17.18 -2.51 -6.06
C ALA A 74 18.30 -1.57 -5.59
N TRP A 75 18.20 -1.05 -4.37
CA TRP A 75 19.24 -0.24 -3.76
C TRP A 75 20.55 -1.03 -3.55
N GLN A 76 20.47 -2.28 -3.08
CA GLN A 76 21.65 -3.14 -2.93
C GLN A 76 22.38 -3.40 -4.26
N THR A 77 21.65 -3.39 -5.38
CA THR A 77 22.21 -3.70 -6.71
C THR A 77 22.77 -2.48 -7.43
N ARG A 78 22.10 -1.31 -7.34
CA ARG A 78 22.50 -0.09 -8.07
C ARG A 78 23.08 1.02 -7.20
N ARG A 79 23.00 0.92 -5.86
CA ARG A 79 23.46 1.91 -4.87
C ARG A 79 23.02 3.37 -5.13
N SER A 80 21.93 3.57 -5.88
CA SER A 80 21.43 4.91 -6.20
C SER A 80 20.52 5.44 -5.08
N ALA A 81 20.73 6.69 -4.70
CA ALA A 81 19.95 7.39 -3.66
C ALA A 81 18.45 7.47 -3.99
N ILE A 82 18.08 7.47 -5.28
CA ILE A 82 16.69 7.52 -5.73
C ILE A 82 15.90 6.31 -5.21
N PHE A 83 16.50 5.12 -5.18
CA PHE A 83 15.82 3.92 -4.69
C PHE A 83 15.61 3.97 -3.17
N ILE A 84 16.52 4.60 -2.41
CA ILE A 84 16.34 4.81 -0.96
C ILE A 84 15.12 5.69 -0.71
N VAL A 85 15.03 6.83 -1.40
CA VAL A 85 13.89 7.75 -1.26
C VAL A 85 12.59 7.05 -1.61
N LEU A 86 12.59 6.23 -2.67
CA LEU A 86 11.41 5.49 -3.10
C LEU A 86 11.00 4.39 -2.10
N THR A 87 11.98 3.68 -1.51
CA THR A 87 11.74 2.72 -0.43
C THR A 87 11.13 3.38 0.78
N ILE A 88 11.68 4.53 1.21
CA ILE A 88 11.16 5.27 2.36
C ILE A 88 9.75 5.77 2.06
N ALA A 89 9.49 6.30 0.85
CA ALA A 89 8.17 6.73 0.43
C ALA A 89 7.17 5.56 0.44
N CYS A 90 7.54 4.39 -0.10
CA CYS A 90 6.70 3.19 -0.03
C CYS A 90 6.45 2.76 1.43
N ALA A 91 7.48 2.73 2.27
CA ALA A 91 7.30 2.38 3.68
C ALA A 91 6.33 3.35 4.39
N ALA A 92 6.49 4.65 4.17
CA ALA A 92 5.61 5.68 4.72
C ALA A 92 4.17 5.53 4.24
N PHE A 93 3.96 5.33 2.93
CA PHE A 93 2.63 5.10 2.37
C PHE A 93 1.98 3.81 2.88
N SER A 94 2.74 2.73 3.07
CA SER A 94 2.25 1.48 3.66
C SER A 94 1.72 1.70 5.09
N ILE A 95 2.48 2.43 5.91
CA ILE A 95 2.07 2.78 7.28
C ILE A 95 0.79 3.63 7.25
N LEU A 96 0.73 4.62 6.35
CA LEU A 96 -0.41 5.52 6.23
C LEU A 96 -1.70 4.78 5.83
N LEU A 97 -1.59 3.86 4.86
CA LEU A 97 -2.70 3.01 4.42
C LEU A 97 -3.15 2.05 5.53
N GLY A 98 -2.20 1.47 6.27
CA GLY A 98 -2.52 0.64 7.43
C GLY A 98 -3.26 1.43 8.52
N TYR A 99 -2.84 2.67 8.79
CA TYR A 99 -3.52 3.55 9.73
C TYR A 99 -4.97 3.82 9.33
N PHE A 100 -5.22 4.16 8.06
CA PHE A 100 -6.58 4.35 7.55
C PHE A 100 -7.44 3.09 7.67
N GLY A 101 -6.87 1.91 7.43
CA GLY A 101 -7.58 0.63 7.60
C GLY A 101 -8.05 0.42 9.03
N ILE A 102 -7.19 0.66 10.01
CA ILE A 102 -7.51 0.53 11.44
C ILE A 102 -8.58 1.55 11.85
N THR A 103 -8.45 2.81 11.44
CA THR A 103 -9.45 3.85 11.75
C THR A 103 -10.83 3.50 11.18
N LEU A 104 -10.87 2.93 9.96
CA LEU A 104 -12.13 2.47 9.37
C LEU A 104 -12.73 1.30 10.14
N TRP A 105 -11.89 0.38 10.61
CA TRP A 105 -12.35 -0.74 11.41
C TRP A 105 -13.01 -0.28 12.70
N GLU A 106 -12.38 0.64 13.44
CA GLU A 106 -12.93 1.23 14.66
C GLU A 106 -14.29 1.88 14.39
N TYR A 107 -14.41 2.64 13.29
CA TYR A 107 -15.67 3.25 12.88
C TYR A 107 -16.79 2.21 12.64
N ILE A 108 -16.49 1.11 11.96
CA ILE A 108 -17.47 0.01 11.73
C ILE A 108 -17.93 -0.57 13.07
N THR A 109 -16.98 -0.88 13.96
CA THR A 109 -17.30 -1.49 15.25
C THR A 109 -18.16 -0.56 16.12
N ALA A 110 -17.92 0.75 16.08
CA ALA A 110 -18.72 1.74 16.77
C ALA A 110 -20.15 1.84 16.20
N GLN A 111 -20.31 1.76 14.88
CA GLN A 111 -21.62 1.75 14.22
C GLN A 111 -22.45 0.49 14.55
N GLN A 112 -21.81 -0.68 14.57
CA GLN A 112 -22.52 -1.95 14.87
C GLN A 112 -23.11 -1.97 16.28
N LEU A 113 -22.46 -1.33 17.26
CA LEU A 113 -22.93 -1.23 18.65
C LEU A 113 -24.18 -0.34 18.81
N GLN A 114 -24.46 0.57 17.88
CA GLN A 114 -25.67 1.41 17.93
C GLN A 114 -26.89 0.76 17.28
N SER A 115 -26.71 -0.33 16.53
CA SER A 115 -27.76 -1.02 15.76
C SER A 115 -28.24 -2.35 16.34
N GLY A 116 -27.67 -2.79 17.47
CA GLY A 116 -28.09 -3.98 18.23
C GLY A 116 -28.68 -3.61 19.57
#